data_AF-A0A7U9RSN2-F1
#
_entry.id   AF-A0A7U9RSN2-F1
#
_cell.length_a   1.000
_cell.length_b   1.000
_cell.length_c   1.000
_cell.angle_alpha   90.00
_cell.angle_beta   90.00
_cell.angle_gamma   90.00
#
_symmetry.space_group_name_H-M   'P 1'
#
loop_
_entity.id
_entity.type
_entity.pdbx_description
1 polymer ?
#
loop_
_entity_poly.entity_id
_entity_poly.type
_entity_poly.pdbx_seq_one_letter_code
_entity_poly.pdbx_strand_id
1 'polypeptide(L)'
;MGELGNSGLQDPAYMAQRIAACEQEIQKGIIGQREIIRQVMIAMLTGGNVLLEGMPGLGKTRLVSTIGSVFDLSFKRIQFTPDLMPSDVTGTNIIIKNERGSAFSFERGPIFANLILADEINRATPKTQSALLEAMQEHTVTVGNDSHALAEPFFVLATQNSIENEGTYPLPEAQLDRFMFKILVRFPSKEELKGIVTLTEGNQKPVIAKQMDSVGLLAARALVNQIPIAEAVMDYLLEVVMQTHETNPYIKEGASPRAAQALIRAARAKAFLEKRFNVSFQDVKEIAFPVLRHRILLSFDAISEGISEEDVIQKILERIGK
;
A
#
# COMPACT_ATOMS: atom_id res chain seq x y z
N MET A 1 -9.70 -6.27 33.14
CA MET A 1 -9.26 -5.91 31.77
C MET A 1 -10.42 -5.28 30.99
N GLY A 2 -11.14 -4.30 31.58
CA GLY A 2 -12.50 -3.92 31.14
C GLY A 2 -12.88 -2.44 31.15
N GLU A 3 -12.02 -1.52 31.61
CA GLU A 3 -12.31 -0.06 31.58
C GLU A 3 -11.30 0.75 30.74
N LEU A 4 -10.12 0.19 30.45
CA LEU A 4 -9.09 0.79 29.58
C LEU A 4 -9.30 0.51 28.08
N GLY A 5 -10.23 -0.38 27.73
CA GLY A 5 -10.40 -0.87 26.36
C GLY A 5 -10.93 0.18 25.37
N ASN A 6 -11.70 1.15 25.86
CA ASN A 6 -12.32 2.18 25.00
C ASN A 6 -11.66 3.57 25.15
N SER A 7 -11.10 3.89 26.33
CA SER A 7 -10.39 5.15 26.55
C SER A 7 -9.01 5.19 25.87
N GLY A 8 -8.30 4.05 25.84
CA GLY A 8 -7.01 3.96 25.14
C GLY A 8 -7.13 4.12 23.62
N LEU A 9 -8.26 3.76 23.02
CA LEU A 9 -8.47 3.91 21.58
C LEU A 9 -8.57 5.38 21.13
N GLN A 10 -8.85 6.29 22.06
CA GLN A 10 -8.94 7.73 21.80
C GLN A 10 -7.69 8.50 22.22
N ASP A 11 -6.74 7.86 22.91
CA ASP A 11 -5.49 8.49 23.34
C ASP A 11 -4.41 8.37 22.23
N PRO A 12 -3.98 9.49 21.61
CA PRO A 12 -2.96 9.49 20.58
C PRO A 12 -1.62 8.92 21.03
N ALA A 13 -1.22 9.13 22.28
CA ALA A 13 0.07 8.66 22.80
C ALA A 13 0.07 7.15 23.01
N TYR A 14 -0.99 6.63 23.63
CA TYR A 14 -1.20 5.19 23.77
C TYR A 14 -1.23 4.51 22.40
N MET A 15 -2.00 5.06 21.45
CA MET A 15 -2.12 4.48 20.12
C MET A 15 -0.78 4.50 19.36
N ALA A 16 -0.02 5.59 19.44
CA ALA A 16 1.31 5.68 18.84
C ALA A 16 2.28 4.63 19.43
N GLN A 17 2.18 4.36 20.74
CA GLN A 17 2.96 3.29 21.39
C GLN A 17 2.56 1.90 20.89
N ARG A 18 1.26 1.63 20.73
CA ARG A 18 0.75 0.35 20.21
C ARG A 18 1.19 0.12 18.77
N ILE A 19 1.10 1.15 17.92
CA ILE A 19 1.57 1.06 16.54
C ILE A 19 3.08 0.85 16.46
N ALA A 20 3.88 1.50 17.31
CA ALA A 20 5.31 1.24 17.38
C ALA A 20 5.63 -0.20 17.80
N ALA A 21 4.83 -0.79 18.71
CA ALA A 21 4.94 -2.22 19.05
C ALA A 21 4.59 -3.12 17.85
N CYS A 22 3.58 -2.77 17.06
CA CYS A 22 3.29 -3.48 15.80
C CYS A 22 4.50 -3.42 14.83
N GLU A 23 5.13 -2.25 14.65
CA GLU A 23 6.31 -2.10 13.79
C GLU A 23 7.45 -3.03 14.24
N GLN A 24 7.75 -3.05 15.54
CA GLN A 24 8.78 -3.92 16.12
C GLN A 24 8.45 -5.41 15.93
N GLU A 25 7.19 -5.78 16.08
CA GLU A 25 6.75 -7.16 15.89
C GLU A 25 6.89 -7.61 14.43
N ILE A 26 6.54 -6.73 13.47
CA ILE A 26 6.72 -6.99 12.04
C ILE A 26 8.20 -7.17 11.69
N GLN A 27 9.09 -6.36 12.29
CA GLN A 27 10.54 -6.45 12.06
C GLN A 27 11.16 -7.78 12.53
N LYS A 28 10.52 -8.54 13.44
CA LYS A 28 10.98 -9.90 13.78
C LYS A 28 10.82 -10.88 12.63
N GLY A 29 9.81 -10.65 11.78
CA GLY A 29 9.47 -11.52 10.65
C GLY A 29 10.22 -11.17 9.35
N ILE A 30 10.92 -10.05 9.29
CA ILE A 30 11.42 -9.48 8.02
C ILE A 30 12.78 -8.82 8.25
N ILE A 31 13.75 -9.12 7.38
CA ILE A 31 15.12 -8.63 7.51
C ILE A 31 15.41 -7.59 6.42
N GLY A 32 16.04 -6.48 6.81
CA GLY A 32 16.58 -5.48 5.88
C GLY A 32 15.55 -4.56 5.20
N GLN A 33 14.28 -4.59 5.62
CA GLN A 33 13.19 -3.89 4.93
C GLN A 33 12.48 -2.86 5.81
N ARG A 34 13.21 -2.21 6.72
CA ARG A 34 12.63 -1.26 7.69
C ARG A 34 11.83 -0.15 7.00
N GLU A 35 12.38 0.43 5.94
CA GLU A 35 11.73 1.52 5.21
C GLU A 35 10.45 1.04 4.50
N ILE A 36 10.48 -0.15 3.90
CA ILE A 36 9.31 -0.76 3.23
C ILE A 36 8.21 -1.04 4.27
N ILE A 37 8.57 -1.61 5.43
CA ILE A 37 7.62 -1.85 6.53
C ILE A 37 6.96 -0.54 6.95
N ARG A 38 7.76 0.52 7.13
CA ARG A 38 7.28 1.83 7.56
C ARG A 38 6.33 2.44 6.52
N GLN A 39 6.69 2.40 5.24
CA GLN A 39 5.84 2.90 4.15
C GLN A 39 4.53 2.09 4.02
N VAL A 40 4.57 0.76 4.17
CA VAL A 40 3.37 -0.08 4.18
C VAL A 40 2.48 0.25 5.38
N MET A 41 3.06 0.43 6.57
CA MET A 41 2.31 0.85 7.75
C MET A 41 1.70 2.24 7.59
N ILE A 42 2.41 3.20 6.98
CA ILE A 42 1.86 4.51 6.63
C ILE A 42 0.63 4.34 5.75
N ALA A 43 0.73 3.55 4.67
CA ALA A 43 -0.40 3.30 3.78
C ALA A 43 -1.58 2.62 4.50
N MET A 44 -1.31 1.67 5.39
CA MET A 44 -2.35 1.06 6.24
C MET A 44 -3.01 2.07 7.18
N LEU A 45 -2.27 3.01 7.75
CA LEU A 45 -2.79 4.06 8.65
C LEU A 45 -3.55 5.18 7.94
N THR A 46 -3.50 5.23 6.61
CA THR A 46 -4.18 6.23 5.79
C THR A 46 -5.27 5.64 4.90
N GLY A 47 -5.44 4.32 4.91
CA GLY A 47 -6.35 3.61 4.00
C GLY A 47 -5.89 3.60 2.55
N GLY A 48 -4.59 3.80 2.30
CA GLY A 48 -4.00 3.75 0.97
C GLY A 48 -3.57 2.34 0.57
N ASN A 49 -3.63 2.04 -0.72
CA ASN A 49 -3.12 0.79 -1.30
C ASN A 49 -1.68 0.96 -1.80
N VAL A 50 -0.91 -0.13 -1.85
CA VAL A 50 0.53 -0.10 -2.18
C VAL A 50 0.83 -0.95 -3.40
N LEU A 51 1.68 -0.44 -4.28
CA LEU A 51 2.32 -1.18 -5.37
C LEU A 51 3.79 -1.45 -5.00
N LEU A 52 4.16 -2.71 -4.79
CA LEU A 52 5.54 -3.15 -4.54
C LEU A 52 6.21 -3.64 -5.83
N GLU A 53 7.16 -2.86 -6.32
CA GLU A 53 7.98 -3.25 -7.46
C GLU A 53 9.32 -3.82 -7.00
N GLY A 54 9.73 -4.96 -7.54
CA GLY A 54 11.04 -5.55 -7.27
C GLY A 54 11.08 -7.04 -7.56
N MET A 55 12.26 -7.64 -7.45
CA MET A 55 12.48 -9.04 -7.81
C MET A 55 11.62 -10.03 -7.01
N PRO A 56 11.32 -11.21 -7.58
CA PRO A 56 10.68 -12.30 -6.87
C PRO A 56 11.57 -12.80 -5.72
N GLY A 57 10.96 -13.42 -4.71
CA GLY A 57 11.69 -14.03 -3.59
C GLY A 57 12.18 -13.07 -2.50
N LEU A 58 11.93 -11.76 -2.62
CA LEU A 58 12.35 -10.75 -1.61
C LEU A 58 11.43 -10.68 -0.38
N GLY A 59 10.76 -11.78 -0.02
CA GLY A 59 9.95 -11.84 1.21
C GLY A 59 8.64 -11.06 1.19
N LYS A 60 8.14 -10.60 0.03
CA LYS A 60 6.87 -9.83 -0.09
C LYS A 60 5.66 -10.57 0.52
N THR A 61 5.51 -11.86 0.23
CA THR A 61 4.45 -12.70 0.83
C THR A 61 4.56 -12.81 2.35
N ARG A 62 5.81 -12.82 2.85
CA ARG A 62 6.07 -12.89 4.27
C ARG A 62 5.77 -11.58 4.98
N LEU A 63 6.05 -10.45 4.34
CA LEU A 63 5.66 -9.13 4.83
C LEU A 63 4.16 -9.05 5.10
N VAL A 64 3.36 -9.42 4.09
CA VAL A 64 1.89 -9.32 4.19
C VAL A 64 1.33 -10.32 5.21
N SER A 65 1.79 -11.57 5.22
CA SER A 65 1.33 -12.55 6.22
C SER A 65 1.74 -12.20 7.66
N THR A 66 2.92 -11.61 7.85
CA THR A 66 3.36 -11.10 9.17
C THR A 66 2.47 -9.95 9.63
N ILE A 67 2.18 -8.99 8.75
CA ILE A 67 1.24 -7.89 9.03
C ILE A 67 -0.14 -8.43 9.42
N GLY A 68 -0.67 -9.39 8.65
CA GLY A 68 -1.95 -10.03 8.96
C GLY A 68 -1.99 -10.66 10.35
N SER A 69 -0.88 -11.27 10.77
CA SER A 69 -0.75 -11.87 12.11
C SER A 69 -0.66 -10.83 13.23
N VAL A 70 0.07 -9.73 13.00
CA VAL A 70 0.25 -8.65 14.00
C VAL A 70 -1.04 -7.87 14.24
N PHE A 71 -1.83 -7.63 13.18
CA PHE A 71 -3.08 -6.88 13.23
C PHE A 71 -4.35 -7.76 13.27
N ASP A 72 -4.22 -9.09 13.37
CA ASP A 72 -5.36 -10.04 13.34
C ASP A 72 -6.32 -9.79 12.18
N LEU A 73 -5.75 -9.61 10.99
CA LEU A 73 -6.48 -9.33 9.75
C LEU A 73 -6.59 -10.58 8.91
N SER A 74 -7.78 -10.80 8.33
CA SER A 74 -7.94 -11.87 7.34
C SER A 74 -7.06 -11.60 6.12
N PHE A 75 -6.29 -12.60 5.72
CA PHE A 75 -5.32 -12.50 4.63
C PHE A 75 -5.68 -13.43 3.47
N LYS A 76 -5.62 -12.91 2.24
CA LYS A 76 -5.72 -13.69 1.01
C LYS A 76 -4.63 -13.27 0.02
N ARG A 77 -4.08 -14.27 -0.67
CA ARG A 77 -3.15 -14.08 -1.79
C ARG A 77 -3.87 -14.42 -3.08
N ILE A 78 -3.75 -13.55 -4.07
CA ILE A 78 -4.25 -13.72 -5.43
C ILE A 78 -3.04 -13.66 -6.34
N GLN A 79 -2.76 -14.75 -7.04
CA GLN A 79 -1.73 -14.78 -8.07
C GLN A 79 -2.37 -14.34 -9.39
N PHE A 80 -1.89 -13.25 -9.97
CA PHE A 80 -2.37 -12.79 -11.27
C PHE A 80 -1.68 -13.60 -12.36
N THR A 81 -2.49 -14.27 -13.17
CA THR A 81 -2.06 -15.07 -14.31
C THR A 81 -2.84 -14.65 -15.56
N PRO A 82 -2.36 -14.95 -16.78
CA PRO A 82 -3.03 -14.54 -18.01
C PRO A 82 -4.46 -15.10 -18.17
N ASP A 83 -4.74 -16.24 -17.54
CA ASP A 83 -6.02 -16.95 -17.55
C ASP A 83 -6.97 -16.54 -16.41
N LEU A 84 -6.49 -15.76 -15.43
CA LEU A 84 -7.30 -15.32 -14.29
C LEU A 84 -8.48 -14.45 -14.77
N MET A 85 -9.71 -14.85 -14.42
CA MET A 85 -10.91 -14.10 -14.76
C MET A 85 -11.28 -13.10 -13.65
N PRO A 86 -12.02 -12.03 -13.97
CA PRO A 86 -12.55 -11.10 -12.96
C PRO A 86 -13.33 -11.79 -11.84
N SER A 87 -14.14 -12.79 -12.17
CA SER A 87 -14.94 -13.57 -11.20
C SER A 87 -14.09 -14.40 -10.24
N ASP A 88 -12.86 -14.77 -10.62
CA ASP A 88 -11.95 -15.48 -9.73
C ASP A 88 -11.37 -14.56 -8.65
N VAL A 89 -11.44 -13.24 -8.87
CA VAL A 89 -11.05 -12.20 -7.91
C VAL A 89 -12.25 -11.77 -7.07
N THR A 90 -13.35 -11.41 -7.74
CA THR A 90 -14.53 -10.80 -7.12
C THR A 90 -15.51 -11.82 -6.56
N GLY A 91 -15.51 -13.05 -7.05
CA GLY A 91 -16.51 -14.07 -6.73
C GLY A 91 -17.53 -14.26 -7.84
N THR A 92 -18.36 -15.29 -7.69
CA THR A 92 -19.35 -15.69 -8.70
C THR A 92 -20.63 -16.23 -8.07
N ASN A 93 -21.73 -16.19 -8.82
CA ASN A 93 -22.98 -16.82 -8.41
C ASN A 93 -22.99 -18.29 -8.81
N ILE A 94 -23.06 -19.18 -7.82
CA ILE A 94 -23.17 -20.62 -8.01
C ILE A 94 -24.62 -21.07 -7.82
N ILE A 95 -25.02 -22.15 -8.50
CA ILE A 95 -26.33 -22.77 -8.30
C ILE A 95 -26.18 -23.89 -7.27
N ILE A 96 -26.77 -23.70 -6.10
CA ILE A 96 -26.86 -24.73 -5.07
C ILE A 96 -28.17 -25.48 -5.27
N LYS A 97 -28.09 -26.80 -5.48
CA LYS A 97 -29.27 -27.68 -5.51
C LYS A 97 -29.60 -28.11 -4.08
N ASN A 98 -30.75 -27.67 -3.59
CA ASN A 98 -31.32 -28.12 -2.32
C ASN A 98 -32.48 -29.08 -2.58
N GLU A 99 -32.94 -29.79 -1.54
CA GLU A 99 -34.11 -30.69 -1.60
C GLU A 99 -35.40 -29.99 -2.06
N ARG A 100 -35.45 -28.64 -2.04
CA ARG A 100 -36.59 -27.80 -2.44
C ARG A 100 -36.42 -27.11 -3.82
N GLY A 101 -35.32 -27.31 -4.53
CA GLY A 101 -35.04 -26.69 -5.84
C GLY A 101 -33.62 -26.12 -5.98
N SER A 102 -33.36 -25.47 -7.12
CA SER A 102 -32.10 -24.76 -7.42
C SER A 102 -32.16 -23.32 -6.91
N ALA A 103 -31.21 -22.90 -6.09
CA ALA A 103 -31.06 -21.51 -5.63
C ALA A 103 -29.71 -20.93 -6.08
N PHE A 104 -29.69 -19.67 -6.52
CA PHE A 104 -28.45 -18.95 -6.74
C PHE A 104 -27.88 -18.50 -5.39
N SER A 105 -26.59 -18.78 -5.15
CA SER A 105 -25.86 -18.33 -3.96
C SER A 105 -24.56 -17.67 -4.42
N PHE A 106 -24.24 -16.53 -3.82
CA PHE A 106 -22.99 -15.85 -4.10
C PHE A 106 -21.83 -16.54 -3.37
N GLU A 107 -20.83 -16.98 -4.13
CA GLU A 107 -19.56 -17.48 -3.62
C GLU A 107 -18.54 -16.33 -3.63
N ARG A 108 -18.15 -15.89 -2.43
CA ARG A 108 -17.23 -14.78 -2.22
C ARG A 108 -15.84 -15.10 -2.77
N GLY A 109 -15.34 -14.24 -3.65
CA GLY A 109 -13.96 -14.33 -4.13
C GLY A 109 -12.92 -14.00 -3.05
N PRO A 110 -11.63 -14.21 -3.36
CA PRO A 110 -10.53 -13.92 -2.44
C PRO A 110 -10.41 -12.44 -2.05
N ILE A 111 -11.02 -11.52 -2.80
CA ILE A 111 -11.05 -10.08 -2.46
C ILE A 111 -11.80 -9.78 -1.14
N PHE A 112 -12.66 -10.68 -0.67
CA PHE A 112 -13.37 -10.53 0.61
C PHE A 112 -12.50 -10.92 1.81
N ALA A 113 -11.36 -10.23 1.95
CA ALA A 113 -10.51 -10.27 3.12
C ALA A 113 -9.99 -8.87 3.42
N ASN A 114 -9.47 -8.65 4.63
CA ASN A 114 -8.94 -7.36 5.04
C ASN A 114 -7.64 -7.02 4.33
N LEU A 115 -6.80 -8.04 4.08
CA LEU A 115 -5.47 -7.89 3.55
C LEU A 115 -5.28 -8.75 2.30
N ILE A 116 -5.10 -8.10 1.16
CA ILE A 116 -4.96 -8.77 -0.14
C ILE A 116 -3.55 -8.58 -0.67
N LEU A 117 -2.86 -9.69 -0.94
CA LEU A 117 -1.65 -9.69 -1.75
C LEU A 117 -2.01 -10.03 -3.20
N ALA A 118 -1.96 -9.06 -4.09
CA ALA A 118 -2.16 -9.22 -5.53
C ALA A 118 -0.79 -9.37 -6.21
N ASP A 119 -0.33 -10.61 -6.37
CA ASP A 119 1.00 -10.91 -6.89
C ASP A 119 1.02 -10.83 -8.42
N GLU A 120 2.00 -10.13 -8.98
CA GLU A 120 2.22 -10.00 -10.44
C GLU A 120 1.01 -9.42 -11.19
N ILE A 121 0.44 -8.33 -10.67
CA ILE A 121 -0.79 -7.71 -11.21
C ILE A 121 -0.71 -7.42 -12.73
N ASN A 122 0.50 -7.17 -13.24
CA ASN A 122 0.77 -6.95 -14.66
C ASN A 122 0.68 -8.21 -15.53
N ARG A 123 0.47 -9.43 -14.99
CA ARG A 123 0.32 -10.66 -15.80
C ARG A 123 -1.11 -10.97 -16.20
N ALA A 124 -2.11 -10.40 -15.52
CA ALA A 124 -3.51 -10.61 -15.90
C ALA A 124 -3.99 -9.60 -16.93
N THR A 125 -5.08 -9.95 -17.62
CA THR A 125 -5.70 -9.05 -18.60
C THR A 125 -6.17 -7.74 -17.96
N PRO A 126 -6.28 -6.64 -18.74
CA PRO A 126 -6.78 -5.36 -18.24
C PRO A 126 -8.16 -5.44 -17.55
N LYS A 127 -9.02 -6.36 -17.98
CA LYS A 127 -10.34 -6.57 -17.37
C LYS A 127 -10.24 -7.12 -15.95
N THR A 128 -9.35 -8.08 -15.72
CA THR A 128 -9.10 -8.66 -14.39
C THR A 128 -8.39 -7.67 -13.47
N GLN A 129 -7.43 -6.90 -14.00
CA GLN A 129 -6.81 -5.78 -13.27
C GLN A 129 -7.87 -4.77 -12.82
N SER A 130 -8.80 -4.40 -13.73
CA SER A 130 -9.85 -3.43 -13.45
C SER A 130 -10.78 -3.88 -12.33
N ALA A 131 -11.12 -5.17 -12.25
CA ALA A 131 -11.96 -5.72 -11.18
C ALA A 131 -11.34 -5.55 -9.78
N LEU A 132 -10.02 -5.76 -9.65
CA LEU A 132 -9.31 -5.48 -8.40
C LEU A 132 -9.27 -3.98 -8.10
N LEU A 133 -8.95 -3.14 -9.10
CA LEU A 133 -8.81 -1.69 -8.93
C LEU A 133 -10.13 -0.99 -8.63
N GLU A 134 -11.25 -1.52 -9.13
CA GLU A 134 -12.59 -1.05 -8.80
C GLU A 134 -12.92 -1.35 -7.34
N ALA A 135 -12.71 -2.61 -6.90
CA ALA A 135 -12.86 -3.00 -5.50
C ALA A 135 -11.98 -2.15 -4.55
N MET A 136 -10.77 -1.79 -4.99
CA MET A 136 -9.86 -0.89 -4.26
C MET A 136 -10.35 0.55 -4.11
N GLN A 137 -11.25 1.02 -4.98
CA GLN A 137 -11.75 2.40 -4.93
C GLN A 137 -13.14 2.47 -4.30
N GLU A 138 -14.02 1.55 -4.69
CA GLU A 138 -15.42 1.55 -4.26
C GLU A 138 -15.64 0.81 -2.94
N HIS A 139 -14.64 0.03 -2.49
CA HIS A 139 -14.72 -0.80 -1.27
C HIS A 139 -15.95 -1.73 -1.26
N THR A 140 -16.45 -2.03 -2.45
CA THR A 140 -17.68 -2.76 -2.73
C THR A 140 -17.48 -3.53 -4.03
N VAL A 141 -18.06 -4.72 -4.12
CA VAL A 141 -18.02 -5.57 -5.31
C VAL A 141 -19.44 -5.85 -5.76
N THR A 142 -19.75 -5.56 -7.03
CA THR A 142 -21.07 -5.82 -7.61
C THR A 142 -21.00 -7.03 -8.53
N VAL A 143 -21.85 -8.04 -8.27
CA VAL A 143 -21.96 -9.25 -9.08
C VAL A 143 -23.42 -9.44 -9.49
N GLY A 144 -23.68 -9.36 -10.80
CA GLY A 144 -25.05 -9.31 -11.31
C GLY A 144 -25.73 -8.01 -10.86
N ASN A 145 -26.79 -8.12 -10.07
CA ASN A 145 -27.55 -6.96 -9.56
C ASN A 145 -27.29 -6.68 -8.06
N ASP A 146 -26.48 -7.51 -7.40
CA ASP A 146 -26.25 -7.42 -5.96
C ASP A 146 -24.86 -6.83 -5.67
N SER A 147 -24.82 -5.85 -4.77
CA SER A 147 -23.59 -5.22 -4.30
C SER A 147 -23.21 -5.74 -2.92
N HIS A 148 -21.95 -6.11 -2.76
CA HIS A 148 -21.39 -6.67 -1.53
C HIS A 148 -20.26 -5.79 -1.01
N ALA A 149 -20.45 -5.18 0.17
CA ALA A 149 -19.42 -4.39 0.82
C ALA A 149 -18.23 -5.27 1.26
N LEU A 150 -17.02 -4.71 1.17
CA LEU A 150 -15.80 -5.31 1.68
C LEU A 150 -15.63 -5.05 3.19
N ALA A 151 -14.92 -5.94 3.87
CA ALA A 151 -14.68 -5.81 5.30
C ALA A 151 -13.57 -4.78 5.58
N GLU A 152 -13.85 -3.81 6.44
CA GLU A 152 -12.87 -2.80 6.86
C GLU A 152 -12.02 -3.28 8.06
N PRO A 153 -10.73 -2.93 8.13
CA PRO A 153 -9.96 -2.21 7.11
C PRO A 153 -9.72 -3.09 5.87
N PHE A 154 -9.88 -2.51 4.68
CA PHE A 154 -9.51 -3.13 3.41
C PHE A 154 -8.17 -2.56 2.91
N PHE A 155 -7.22 -3.43 2.58
CA PHE A 155 -5.89 -3.04 2.11
C PHE A 155 -5.37 -4.01 1.04
N VAL A 156 -4.97 -3.45 -0.10
CA VAL A 156 -4.35 -4.18 -1.19
C VAL A 156 -2.87 -3.81 -1.29
N LEU A 157 -2.04 -4.85 -1.24
CA LEU A 157 -0.66 -4.82 -1.63
C LEU A 157 -0.53 -5.53 -2.99
N ALA A 158 -0.34 -4.78 -4.06
CA ALA A 158 -0.06 -5.32 -5.37
C ALA A 158 1.45 -5.44 -5.60
N THR A 159 1.89 -6.43 -6.36
CA THR A 159 3.30 -6.56 -6.76
C THR A 159 3.44 -6.52 -8.28
N GLN A 160 4.57 -5.97 -8.73
CA GLN A 160 5.03 -6.05 -10.11
C GLN A 160 6.49 -6.51 -10.14
N ASN A 161 6.83 -7.31 -11.14
CA ASN A 161 8.19 -7.72 -11.41
C ASN A 161 8.78 -6.82 -12.51
N SER A 162 9.97 -6.27 -12.29
CA SER A 162 10.59 -5.27 -13.15
C SER A 162 11.37 -5.86 -14.35
N ILE A 163 11.53 -7.18 -14.40
CA ILE A 163 12.42 -7.86 -15.37
C ILE A 163 11.63 -8.55 -16.50
N GLU A 164 10.43 -9.07 -16.19
CA GLU A 164 9.63 -9.82 -17.16
C GLU A 164 8.72 -8.87 -17.95
N ASN A 165 9.08 -8.60 -19.21
CA ASN A 165 8.25 -7.82 -20.13
C ASN A 165 7.36 -8.70 -21.02
N GLU A 166 7.73 -9.97 -21.24
CA GLU A 166 6.95 -10.88 -22.09
C GLU A 166 5.67 -11.36 -21.40
N GLY A 167 4.54 -11.29 -22.10
CA GLY A 167 3.26 -11.75 -21.58
C GLY A 167 2.69 -10.88 -20.45
N THR A 168 3.11 -9.61 -20.36
CA THR A 168 2.61 -8.65 -19.38
C THR A 168 1.76 -7.55 -20.00
N TYR A 169 0.79 -7.08 -19.23
CA TYR A 169 -0.09 -5.95 -19.48
C TYR A 169 0.25 -4.85 -18.47
N PRO A 170 0.98 -3.79 -18.88
CA PRO A 170 1.32 -2.71 -17.97
C PRO A 170 0.05 -2.01 -17.49
N LEU A 171 0.06 -1.58 -16.22
CA LEU A 171 -1.01 -0.76 -15.68
C LEU A 171 -0.95 0.63 -16.33
N PRO A 172 -2.03 1.12 -16.95
CA PRO A 172 -2.13 2.50 -17.39
C PRO A 172 -1.88 3.49 -16.25
N GLU A 173 -1.43 4.69 -16.56
CA GLU A 173 -1.09 5.74 -15.59
C GLU A 173 -2.28 6.08 -14.70
N ALA A 174 -3.49 6.15 -15.28
CA ALA A 174 -4.74 6.36 -14.54
C ALA A 174 -5.04 5.23 -13.53
N GLN A 175 -4.56 4.00 -13.78
CA GLN A 175 -4.67 2.89 -12.85
C GLN A 175 -3.59 2.94 -11.77
N LEU A 176 -2.35 3.29 -12.14
CA LEU A 176 -1.26 3.51 -11.19
C LEU A 176 -1.62 4.60 -10.17
N ASP A 177 -2.26 5.69 -10.60
CA ASP A 177 -2.64 6.81 -9.73
C ASP A 177 -3.65 6.43 -8.61
N ARG A 178 -4.30 5.25 -8.72
CA ARG A 178 -5.15 4.67 -7.66
C ARG A 178 -4.34 4.13 -6.47
N PHE A 179 -3.06 3.82 -6.65
CA PHE A 179 -2.19 3.40 -5.56
C PHE A 179 -1.68 4.62 -4.80
N MET A 180 -1.68 4.54 -3.47
CA MET A 180 -1.12 5.61 -2.65
C MET A 180 0.38 5.70 -2.86
N PHE A 181 1.06 4.55 -2.75
CA PHE A 181 2.51 4.44 -2.91
C PHE A 181 2.90 3.44 -3.99
N LYS A 182 3.93 3.78 -4.75
CA LYS A 182 4.78 2.82 -5.47
C LYS A 182 6.08 2.68 -4.70
N ILE A 183 6.34 1.52 -4.13
CA ILE A 183 7.51 1.24 -3.28
C ILE A 183 8.48 0.33 -4.04
N LEU A 184 9.74 0.73 -4.13
CA LEU A 184 10.80 -0.05 -4.76
C LEU A 184 11.48 -0.96 -3.73
N VAL A 185 11.48 -2.27 -3.99
CA VAL A 185 12.17 -3.27 -3.20
C VAL A 185 13.55 -3.52 -3.81
N ARG A 186 14.58 -2.90 -3.23
CA ARG A 186 15.97 -3.09 -3.65
C ARG A 186 16.48 -4.49 -3.27
N PHE A 187 17.46 -4.98 -4.03
CA PHE A 187 18.11 -6.24 -3.69
C PHE A 187 18.84 -6.12 -2.34
N PRO A 188 18.67 -7.09 -1.41
CA PRO A 188 19.26 -7.00 -0.09
C PRO A 188 20.79 -7.04 -0.15
N SER A 189 21.43 -6.38 0.82
CA SER A 189 22.86 -6.55 1.07
C SER A 189 23.20 -8.01 1.38
N LYS A 190 24.47 -8.40 1.30
CA LYS A 190 24.93 -9.76 1.63
C LYS A 190 24.52 -10.18 3.05
N GLU A 191 24.56 -9.26 4.00
CA GLU A 191 24.20 -9.48 5.41
C GLU A 191 22.69 -9.71 5.58
N GLU A 192 21.88 -8.87 4.93
CA GLU A 192 20.43 -9.02 4.91
C GLU A 192 20.02 -10.31 4.19
N LEU A 193 20.64 -10.64 3.07
CA LEU A 193 20.39 -11.87 2.32
C LEU A 193 20.73 -13.10 3.16
N LYS A 194 21.87 -13.10 3.86
CA LYS A 194 22.23 -14.17 4.81
C LYS A 194 21.16 -14.32 5.88
N GLY A 195 20.67 -13.20 6.41
CA GLY A 195 19.56 -13.18 7.35
C GLY A 195 18.29 -13.78 6.76
N ILE A 196 17.86 -13.35 5.57
CA ILE A 196 16.67 -13.84 4.86
C ILE A 196 16.76 -15.36 4.66
N VAL A 197 17.91 -15.87 4.19
CA VAL A 197 18.14 -17.31 4.00
C VAL A 197 18.06 -18.05 5.33
N THR A 198 18.75 -17.55 6.37
CA THR A 198 18.72 -18.18 7.71
C THR A 198 17.30 -18.25 8.28
N LEU A 199 16.50 -17.22 8.04
CA LEU A 199 15.15 -17.11 8.56
C LEU A 199 14.13 -17.93 7.74
N THR A 200 14.44 -18.25 6.48
CA THR A 200 13.59 -19.03 5.57
C THR A 200 13.91 -20.52 5.65
N GLU A 201 15.19 -20.87 5.65
CA GLU A 201 15.71 -22.25 5.76
C GLU A 201 15.84 -22.73 7.21
N GLY A 202 15.78 -21.83 8.18
CA GLY A 202 15.86 -22.17 9.59
C GLY A 202 14.63 -22.96 10.07
N ASN A 203 14.86 -23.98 10.90
CA ASN A 203 13.80 -24.80 11.48
C ASN A 203 12.91 -24.04 12.49
N GLN A 204 13.36 -22.87 12.99
CA GLN A 204 12.60 -22.06 13.95
C GLN A 204 12.07 -20.80 13.26
N LYS A 205 10.77 -20.83 12.92
CA LYS A 205 10.07 -19.63 12.47
C LYS A 205 9.82 -18.72 13.66
N PRO A 206 10.00 -17.39 13.53
CA PRO A 206 9.71 -16.46 14.60
C PRO A 206 8.21 -16.52 14.91
N VAL A 207 7.87 -16.64 16.19
CA VAL A 207 6.50 -16.53 16.66
C VAL A 207 6.13 -15.05 16.63
N ILE A 208 5.16 -14.71 15.79
CA ILE A 208 4.65 -13.34 15.64
C ILE A 208 3.44 -13.20 16.53
N ALA A 209 3.50 -12.28 17.49
CA ALA A 209 2.40 -12.02 18.41
C ALA A 209 1.40 -11.01 17.83
N LYS A 210 0.10 -11.22 18.10
CA LYS A 210 -0.93 -10.21 17.85
C LYS A 210 -0.66 -8.98 18.74
N GLN A 211 -0.56 -7.80 18.13
CA GLN A 211 -0.36 -6.53 18.82
C GLN A 211 -1.57 -5.60 18.71
N MET A 212 -2.38 -5.73 17.68
CA MET A 212 -3.56 -4.90 17.44
C MET A 212 -4.60 -5.71 16.65
N ASP A 213 -5.85 -5.27 16.61
CA ASP A 213 -6.89 -5.81 15.74
C ASP A 213 -7.39 -4.77 14.74
N SER A 214 -8.36 -5.15 13.89
CA SER A 214 -9.01 -4.25 12.93
C SER A 214 -9.60 -3.01 13.58
N VAL A 215 -10.24 -3.15 14.75
CA VAL A 215 -10.87 -2.03 15.48
C VAL A 215 -9.81 -1.03 15.95
N GLY A 216 -8.70 -1.52 16.53
CA GLY A 216 -7.58 -0.68 16.92
C GLY A 216 -6.94 0.05 15.74
N LEU A 217 -6.80 -0.63 14.60
CA LEU A 217 -6.23 -0.01 13.39
C LEU A 217 -7.15 1.10 12.85
N LEU A 218 -8.47 0.90 12.83
CA LEU A 218 -9.43 1.92 12.40
C LEU A 218 -9.43 3.12 13.37
N ALA A 219 -9.33 2.89 14.67
CA ALA A 219 -9.16 3.96 15.66
C ALA A 219 -7.86 4.75 15.44
N ALA A 220 -6.75 4.07 15.15
CA ALA A 220 -5.48 4.71 14.81
C ALA A 220 -5.60 5.59 13.55
N ARG A 221 -6.28 5.11 12.50
CA ARG A 221 -6.57 5.91 11.28
C ARG A 221 -7.31 7.21 11.64
N ALA A 222 -8.32 7.12 12.50
CA ALA A 222 -9.11 8.27 12.92
C ALA A 222 -8.26 9.32 13.66
N LEU A 223 -7.32 8.89 14.52
CA LEU A 223 -6.41 9.77 15.24
C LEU A 223 -5.36 10.40 14.30
N VAL A 224 -4.79 9.63 13.39
CA VAL A 224 -3.85 10.12 12.37
C VAL A 224 -4.47 11.24 11.54
N ASN A 225 -5.74 11.10 11.14
CA ASN A 225 -6.44 12.11 10.35
C ASN A 225 -6.62 13.46 11.07
N GLN A 226 -6.55 13.49 12.40
CA GLN A 226 -6.71 14.69 13.22
C GLN A 226 -5.40 15.47 13.42
N ILE A 227 -4.26 14.92 12.99
CA ILE A 227 -2.96 15.60 13.17
C ILE A 227 -2.94 16.91 12.38
N PRO A 228 -2.67 18.06 13.03
CA PRO A 228 -2.64 19.35 12.36
C PRO A 228 -1.45 19.47 11.42
N ILE A 229 -1.66 20.21 10.34
CA ILE A 229 -0.62 20.62 9.39
C ILE A 229 -0.58 22.14 9.44
N ALA A 230 0.59 22.70 9.75
CA ALA A 230 0.79 24.14 9.73
C ALA A 230 0.65 24.67 8.29
N GLU A 231 0.13 25.88 8.14
CA GLU A 231 -0.09 26.52 6.82
C GLU A 231 1.17 26.49 5.95
N ALA A 232 2.32 26.88 6.50
CA ALA A 232 3.59 26.84 5.77
C ALA A 232 3.97 25.43 5.26
N VAL A 233 3.60 24.36 5.97
CA VAL A 233 3.86 22.98 5.54
C VAL A 233 2.85 22.54 4.48
N MET A 234 1.60 23.01 4.58
CA MET A 234 0.59 22.80 3.55
C MET A 234 1.01 23.48 2.23
N ASP A 235 1.43 24.74 2.29
CA ASP A 235 1.89 25.50 1.13
C ASP A 235 3.10 24.83 0.49
N TYR A 236 4.08 24.41 1.29
CA TYR A 236 5.24 23.66 0.80
C TYR A 236 4.84 22.37 0.08
N LEU A 237 3.90 21.60 0.63
CA LEU A 237 3.40 20.38 0.01
C LEU A 237 2.70 20.66 -1.32
N LEU A 238 1.86 21.70 -1.37
CA LEU A 238 1.19 22.12 -2.60
C LEU A 238 2.20 22.58 -3.65
N GLU A 239 3.22 23.34 -3.24
CA GLU A 239 4.32 23.77 -4.11
C GLU A 239 5.07 22.56 -4.70
N VAL A 240 5.34 21.52 -3.91
CA VAL A 240 5.94 20.27 -4.42
C VAL A 240 5.11 19.66 -5.55
N VAL A 241 3.78 19.65 -5.43
CA VAL A 241 2.89 19.14 -6.48
C VAL A 241 2.84 20.08 -7.67
N MET A 242 2.74 21.40 -7.44
CA MET A 242 2.69 22.40 -8.51
C MET A 242 3.99 22.43 -9.34
N GLN A 243 5.15 22.23 -8.73
CA GLN A 243 6.43 22.11 -9.42
C GLN A 243 6.50 20.91 -10.39
N THR A 244 5.62 19.92 -10.27
CA THR A 244 5.53 18.84 -11.28
C THR A 244 4.86 19.30 -12.58
N HIS A 245 4.18 20.44 -12.58
CA HIS A 245 3.51 21.04 -13.75
C HIS A 245 4.27 22.24 -14.34
N GLU A 246 5.32 22.70 -13.67
CA GLU A 246 6.21 23.74 -14.17
C GLU A 246 6.98 23.26 -15.40
N THR A 247 7.36 24.19 -16.28
CA THR A 247 8.11 23.87 -17.50
C THR A 247 9.42 23.15 -17.15
N ASN A 248 9.48 21.86 -17.47
CA ASN A 248 10.61 20.98 -17.20
C ASN A 248 10.80 20.03 -18.40
N PRO A 249 11.97 20.01 -19.06
CA PRO A 249 12.20 19.13 -20.21
C PRO A 249 12.08 17.64 -19.87
N TYR A 250 12.16 17.28 -18.59
CA TYR A 250 12.13 15.89 -18.13
C TYR A 250 10.74 15.38 -17.73
N ILE A 251 9.75 16.26 -17.61
CA ILE A 251 8.38 15.89 -17.22
C ILE A 251 7.46 16.07 -18.44
N LYS A 252 6.84 14.96 -18.87
CA LYS A 252 5.80 14.96 -19.89
C LYS A 252 4.44 15.31 -19.31
N GLU A 253 4.10 14.71 -18.17
CA GLU A 253 2.85 14.98 -17.44
C GLU A 253 3.13 14.99 -15.93
N GLY A 254 2.59 16.01 -15.25
CA GLY A 254 2.75 16.21 -13.81
C GLY A 254 1.81 15.33 -12.98
N ALA A 255 1.96 15.43 -11.65
CA ALA A 255 1.21 14.61 -10.70
C ALA A 255 -0.26 15.05 -10.57
N SER A 256 -1.16 14.09 -10.41
CA SER A 256 -2.60 14.35 -10.25
C SER A 256 -2.92 14.99 -8.89
N PRO A 257 -4.14 15.56 -8.69
CA PRO A 257 -4.60 16.05 -7.38
C PRO A 257 -4.58 14.98 -6.27
N ARG A 258 -4.57 13.68 -6.62
CA ARG A 258 -4.43 12.60 -5.65
C ARG A 258 -3.05 12.59 -4.99
N ALA A 259 -2.02 13.13 -5.67
CA ALA A 259 -0.70 13.31 -5.07
C ALA A 259 -0.76 14.19 -3.82
N ALA A 260 -1.41 15.37 -3.91
CA ALA A 260 -1.55 16.27 -2.76
C ALA A 260 -2.28 15.59 -1.59
N GLN A 261 -3.38 14.89 -1.88
CA GLN A 261 -4.13 14.14 -0.86
C GLN A 261 -3.29 13.03 -0.22
N ALA A 262 -2.55 12.26 -1.03
CA ALA A 262 -1.67 11.20 -0.57
C ALA A 262 -0.53 11.76 0.28
N LEU A 263 0.07 12.89 -0.12
CA LEU A 263 1.12 13.55 0.64
C LEU A 263 0.61 13.99 2.02
N ILE A 264 -0.56 14.64 2.08
CA ILE A 264 -1.16 15.10 3.35
C ILE A 264 -1.39 13.93 4.30
N ARG A 265 -2.04 12.87 3.81
CA ARG A 265 -2.36 11.68 4.61
C ARG A 265 -1.09 10.97 5.07
N ALA A 266 -0.14 10.76 4.18
CA ALA A 266 1.12 10.09 4.49
C ALA A 266 1.97 10.88 5.48
N ALA A 267 2.03 12.21 5.36
CA ALA A 267 2.86 13.04 6.23
C ALA A 267 2.32 13.04 7.67
N ARG A 268 0.98 13.05 7.84
CA ARG A 268 0.33 12.85 9.15
C ARG A 268 0.67 11.48 9.75
N ALA A 269 0.49 10.41 8.97
CA ALA A 269 0.79 9.05 9.44
C ALA A 269 2.27 8.87 9.79
N LYS A 270 3.18 9.48 9.02
CA LYS A 270 4.60 9.47 9.32
C LYS A 270 4.91 10.19 10.63
N ALA A 271 4.38 11.40 10.83
CA ALA A 271 4.55 12.12 12.09
C ALA A 271 4.04 11.28 13.28
N PHE A 272 2.88 10.62 13.11
CA PHE A 272 2.31 9.74 14.11
C PHE A 272 3.22 8.55 14.48
N LEU A 273 3.82 7.89 13.48
CA LEU A 273 4.81 6.82 13.70
C LEU A 273 6.06 7.31 14.43
N GLU A 274 6.39 8.58 14.28
CA GLU A 274 7.48 9.25 14.99
C GLU A 274 7.07 9.78 16.36
N LYS A 275 5.84 9.50 16.81
CA LYS A 275 5.25 10.00 18.06
C LYS A 275 5.22 11.53 18.11
N ARG A 276 5.15 12.17 16.93
CA ARG A 276 4.95 13.60 16.76
C ARG A 276 3.50 13.86 16.37
N PHE A 277 2.90 14.90 16.96
CA PHE A 277 1.52 15.30 16.70
C PHE A 277 1.45 16.58 15.85
N ASN A 278 2.46 16.81 15.03
CA ASN A 278 2.48 17.84 14.00
C ASN A 278 3.30 17.36 12.80
N VAL A 279 2.94 17.82 11.61
CA VAL A 279 3.68 17.51 10.38
C VAL A 279 4.81 18.50 10.18
N SER A 280 5.97 17.99 9.76
CA SER A 280 7.16 18.77 9.42
C SER A 280 7.45 18.76 7.92
N PHE A 281 8.28 19.69 7.44
CA PHE A 281 8.78 19.68 6.06
C PHE A 281 9.52 18.38 5.71
N GLN A 282 10.24 17.81 6.70
CA GLN A 282 10.98 16.56 6.51
C GLN A 282 10.05 15.36 6.31
N ASP A 283 8.84 15.39 6.89
CA ASP A 283 7.83 14.38 6.60
C ASP A 283 7.49 14.37 5.12
N VAL A 284 7.14 15.55 4.59
CA VAL A 284 6.77 15.75 3.18
C VAL A 284 7.89 15.33 2.23
N LYS A 285 9.14 15.70 2.53
CA LYS A 285 10.30 15.35 1.68
C LYS A 285 10.48 13.85 1.50
N GLU A 286 10.41 13.09 2.59
CA GLU A 286 10.64 11.64 2.52
C GLU A 286 9.46 10.90 1.88
N ILE A 287 8.22 11.29 2.16
CA ILE A 287 7.05 10.65 1.56
C ILE A 287 6.82 11.06 0.09
N ALA A 288 7.47 12.13 -0.38
CA ALA A 288 7.35 12.56 -1.77
C ALA A 288 7.79 11.49 -2.76
N PHE A 289 8.86 10.75 -2.46
CA PHE A 289 9.36 9.68 -3.31
C PHE A 289 8.32 8.57 -3.56
N PRO A 290 7.81 7.84 -2.54
CA PRO A 290 6.83 6.79 -2.78
C PRO A 290 5.49 7.29 -3.33
N VAL A 291 5.13 8.57 -3.11
CA VAL A 291 3.89 9.16 -3.65
C VAL A 291 4.02 9.57 -5.12
N LEU A 292 5.11 10.23 -5.50
CA LEU A 292 5.23 10.87 -6.81
C LEU A 292 5.83 9.96 -7.88
N ARG A 293 6.56 8.90 -7.49
CA ARG A 293 7.28 8.01 -8.42
C ARG A 293 6.41 7.41 -9.52
N HIS A 294 5.13 7.15 -9.28
CA HIS A 294 4.19 6.62 -10.27
C HIS A 294 3.17 7.64 -10.78
N ARG A 295 3.37 8.91 -10.42
CA ARG A 295 2.48 10.02 -10.78
C ARG A 295 3.14 11.05 -11.69
N ILE A 296 4.46 10.96 -11.88
CA ILE A 296 5.20 11.79 -12.83
C ILE A 296 5.47 10.94 -14.07
N LEU A 297 5.00 11.40 -15.23
CA LEU A 297 5.33 10.76 -16.49
C LEU A 297 6.57 11.44 -17.07
N LEU A 298 7.64 10.66 -17.26
CA LEU A 298 8.88 11.16 -17.85
C LEU A 298 8.72 11.47 -19.35
N SER A 299 9.46 12.47 -19.80
CA SER A 299 9.59 12.77 -21.23
C SER A 299 10.54 11.78 -21.93
N PHE A 300 10.51 11.76 -23.26
CA PHE A 300 11.44 10.96 -24.04
C PHE A 300 12.91 11.38 -23.80
N ASP A 301 13.15 12.68 -23.62
CA ASP A 301 14.49 13.22 -23.35
C ASP A 301 15.01 12.71 -22.00
N ALA A 302 14.18 12.70 -20.95
CA ALA A 302 14.55 12.12 -19.66
C ALA A 302 14.94 10.65 -19.77
N ILE A 303 14.13 9.86 -20.48
CA ILE A 303 14.39 8.42 -20.67
C ILE A 303 15.71 8.21 -21.45
N SER A 304 15.95 9.03 -22.48
CA SER A 304 17.15 8.95 -23.31
C SER A 304 18.42 9.34 -22.54
N GLU A 305 18.31 10.28 -21.61
CA GLU A 305 19.40 10.71 -20.71
C GLU A 305 19.57 9.78 -19.48
N GLY A 306 18.72 8.77 -19.32
CA GLY A 306 18.77 7.85 -18.18
C GLY A 306 18.33 8.49 -16.86
N ILE A 307 17.54 9.55 -16.91
CA ILE A 307 17.00 10.25 -15.74
C ILE A 307 15.79 9.47 -15.22
N SER A 308 15.80 9.17 -13.92
CA SER A 308 14.71 8.47 -13.25
C SER A 308 13.68 9.42 -12.63
N GLU A 309 12.52 8.90 -12.24
CA GLU A 309 11.54 9.64 -11.46
C GLU A 309 12.11 10.08 -10.10
N GLU A 310 12.98 9.27 -9.48
CA GLU A 310 13.65 9.63 -8.23
C GLU A 310 14.53 10.89 -8.41
N ASP A 311 15.25 10.99 -9.53
CA ASP A 311 16.10 12.15 -9.84
C ASP A 311 15.26 13.43 -10.05
N VAL A 312 14.13 13.31 -10.74
CA VAL A 312 13.20 14.43 -10.96
C VAL A 312 12.60 14.90 -9.63
N ILE A 313 12.12 13.96 -8.80
CA ILE A 313 11.56 14.27 -7.48
C ILE A 313 12.62 14.96 -6.60
N GLN A 314 13.85 14.44 -6.59
CA GLN A 314 14.94 15.04 -5.83
C GLN A 314 15.22 16.49 -6.28
N LYS A 315 15.31 16.75 -7.59
CA LYS A 315 15.50 18.11 -8.13
C LYS A 315 14.38 19.06 -7.73
N ILE A 316 13.13 18.60 -7.72
CA ILE A 316 11.98 19.40 -7.26
C ILE A 316 12.13 19.77 -5.78
N LEU A 317 12.44 18.80 -4.92
CA LEU A 317 12.59 19.02 -3.48
C LEU A 317 13.77 19.95 -3.14
N GLU A 318 14.87 19.87 -3.90
CA GLU A 318 16.03 20.75 -3.76
C GLU A 318 15.74 22.19 -4.20
N ARG A 319 14.90 22.39 -5.22
CA ARG A 319 14.52 23.71 -5.73
C ARG A 319 13.69 24.50 -4.71
N ILE A 320 12.72 23.84 -4.07
CA ILE A 320 11.81 24.46 -3.08
C ILE A 320 12.49 24.60 -1.71
N GLY A 321 13.50 23.77 -1.43
CA GLY A 321 14.26 23.84 -0.18
C GLY A 321 15.24 25.01 -0.07
N LYS A 322 15.34 25.85 -1.10
CA LYS A 322 16.12 27.09 -1.15
C LYS A 322 15.22 28.30 -0.93
#